data_AF-A0A919KHN5-F1
#
_entry.id   AF-A0A919KHN5-F1
#
_cell.length_a   1.000
_cell.length_b   1.000
_cell.length_c   1.000
_cell.angle_alpha   90.00
_cell.angle_beta   90.00
_cell.angle_gamma   90.00
#
_symmetry.space_group_name_H-M   'P 1'
#
loop_
_entity.id
_entity.type
_entity.pdbx_description
1 polymer ?
#
loop_
_entity_poly.entity_id
_entity_poly.type
_entity_poly.pdbx_seq_one_letter_code
_entity_poly.pdbx_strand_id
1 'polypeptide(L)'
;MVFVHGCFWHRHEGCRYTTTPRTNEEFWQRKFLGNVDRDRRHVETLRSLGWRVATVWECALKQSVEDTARLVEEWLHGDEEALVIGQSASASSGT
;
A
#
# COMPACT_ATOMS: atom_id res chain seq x y z
N MET A 1 12.51 5.46 2.78
CA MET A 1 11.80 4.44 3.59
C MET A 1 10.93 3.61 2.66
N VAL A 2 10.91 2.29 2.80
CA VAL A 2 10.05 1.39 2.01
C VAL A 2 9.13 0.62 2.96
N PHE A 3 7.82 0.79 2.81
CA PHE A 3 6.82 0.00 3.51
C PHE A 3 6.37 -1.18 2.67
N VAL A 4 6.17 -2.33 3.31
CA VAL A 4 5.50 -3.48 2.70
C VAL A 4 4.16 -3.67 3.42
N HIS A 5 3.07 -3.41 2.71
CA HIS A 5 1.73 -3.42 3.28
C HIS A 5 0.93 -4.64 2.83
N GLY A 6 0.45 -5.42 3.80
CA GLY A 6 -0.57 -6.43 3.57
C GLY A 6 -1.89 -5.78 3.13
N CYS A 7 -2.47 -6.21 2.01
CA CYS A 7 -3.66 -5.57 1.45
C CYS A 7 -4.85 -5.60 2.42
N PHE A 8 -5.02 -6.72 3.13
CA PHE A 8 -6.05 -6.91 4.15
C PHE A 8 -5.92 -5.94 5.33
N TRP A 9 -4.71 -5.78 5.87
CA TRP A 9 -4.46 -5.05 7.12
C TRP A 9 -4.50 -3.53 6.94
N HIS A 10 -3.97 -3.06 5.81
CA HIS A 10 -3.79 -1.63 5.51
C HIS A 10 -4.83 -1.12 4.50
N ARG A 11 -5.81 -1.96 4.16
CA ARG A 11 -6.99 -1.60 3.35
C ARG A 11 -6.65 -1.07 1.97
N HIS A 12 -5.94 -1.88 1.18
CA HIS A 12 -5.65 -1.53 -0.21
C HIS A 12 -6.95 -1.40 -1.01
N GLU A 13 -7.24 -0.19 -1.50
CA GLU A 13 -8.46 0.13 -2.23
C GLU A 13 -8.54 -0.62 -3.56
N GLY A 14 -9.73 -1.15 -3.89
CA GLY A 14 -9.95 -1.88 -5.15
C GLY A 14 -9.21 -3.22 -5.26
N CYS A 15 -8.51 -3.67 -4.22
CA CYS A 15 -7.72 -4.89 -4.26
C CYS A 15 -8.53 -6.11 -3.81
N ARG A 16 -8.49 -7.20 -4.61
CA ARG A 16 -9.17 -8.47 -4.29
C ARG A 16 -8.72 -9.13 -2.98
N TYR A 17 -7.52 -8.79 -2.48
CA TYR A 17 -6.98 -9.33 -1.23
C TYR A 17 -7.44 -8.54 0.00
N THR A 18 -8.17 -7.45 -0.19
CA THR A 18 -8.74 -6.61 0.87
C THR A 18 -10.14 -7.10 1.24
N THR A 19 -10.23 -8.23 1.93
CA THR A 19 -11.51 -8.78 2.39
C THR A 19 -11.94 -8.19 3.74
N THR A 20 -13.22 -8.31 4.09
CA THR A 20 -13.76 -7.90 5.39
C THR A 20 -14.38 -9.13 6.07
N PRO A 21 -13.88 -9.56 7.25
CA PRO A 21 -14.50 -10.66 7.98
C PRO A 21 -15.91 -10.29 8.44
N ARG A 22 -16.85 -11.24 8.33
CA ARG A 22 -18.27 -11.04 8.73
C ARG A 22 -18.52 -11.22 10.22
N THR A 23 -17.55 -11.77 10.95
CA THR A 23 -17.65 -11.96 12.40
C THR A 23 -16.87 -10.86 13.11
N ASN A 24 -17.45 -10.31 14.18
CA ASN A 24 -16.86 -9.22 14.96
C ASN A 24 -16.56 -7.96 14.14
N GLU A 25 -17.52 -7.55 13.30
CA GLU A 25 -17.35 -6.47 12.31
C GLU A 25 -16.91 -5.15 12.95
N GLU A 26 -17.48 -4.79 14.10
CA GLU A 26 -17.15 -3.55 14.81
C GLU A 26 -15.68 -3.51 15.24
N PHE A 27 -15.15 -4.63 15.74
CA PHE A 27 -13.72 -4.75 16.04
C PHE A 27 -12.86 -4.57 14.79
N TRP A 28 -13.23 -5.23 13.69
CA TRP A 28 -12.47 -5.16 12.46
C TRP A 28 -12.48 -3.75 11.86
N GLN A 29 -13.64 -3.10 11.81
CA GLN A 29 -13.77 -1.71 11.37
C GLN A 29 -12.87 -0.78 12.17
N ARG A 30 -12.92 -0.83 13.51
CA ARG A 30 -12.03 -0.04 14.37
C ARG A 30 -10.55 -0.35 14.11
N LYS A 31 -10.20 -1.63 13.99
CA LYS A 31 -8.82 -2.06 13.76
C LYS A 31 -8.28 -1.53 12.44
N PHE A 32 -9.06 -1.65 11.37
CA PHE A 32 -8.69 -1.19 10.04
C PHE A 32 -8.55 0.33 9.99
N LEU A 33 -9.51 1.08 10.54
CA LEU A 33 -9.42 2.54 10.63
C LEU A 33 -8.17 2.97 11.41
N GLY A 34 -7.88 2.31 12.53
CA GLY A 34 -6.69 2.59 13.33
C GLY A 34 -5.37 2.27 12.61
N ASN A 35 -5.36 1.27 11.73
CA ASN A 35 -4.19 0.98 10.89
C ASN A 35 -3.99 2.07 9.83
N VAL A 36 -5.04 2.39 9.05
CA VAL A 36 -4.97 3.40 7.98
C VAL A 36 -4.56 4.77 8.53
N ASP A 37 -5.12 5.19 9.67
CA ASP A 37 -4.73 6.46 10.30
C ASP A 37 -3.27 6.44 10.79
N ARG A 38 -2.80 5.31 11.32
CA ARG A 38 -1.39 5.17 11.72
C ARG A 38 -0.46 5.24 10.50
N ASP A 39 -0.81 4.58 9.41
CA ASP A 39 -0.04 4.60 8.16
C ASP A 39 0.10 6.03 7.64
N ARG A 40 -1.03 6.76 7.57
CA ARG A 40 -1.05 8.18 7.17
C ARG A 40 -0.12 9.03 8.04
N ARG A 41 -0.25 8.92 9.37
CA ARG A 41 0.61 9.66 10.32
C ARG A 41 2.10 9.34 10.15
N HIS A 42 2.45 8.07 9.93
CA HIS A 42 3.83 7.67 9.72
C HIS A 42 4.40 8.24 8.41
N VAL A 43 3.64 8.19 7.32
CA VAL A 43 4.07 8.75 6.03
C VAL A 43 4.24 10.27 6.13
N GLU A 44 3.28 10.98 6.72
CA GLU A 44 3.36 12.42 6.95
C GLU A 44 4.59 12.79 7.79
N THR A 45 4.81 12.07 8.89
CA THR A 45 5.96 12.30 9.78
C THR A 45 7.28 12.07 9.03
N LEU A 46 7.42 10.96 8.30
CA LEU A 46 8.64 10.66 7.55
C LEU A 46 8.92 11.71 6.48
N ARG A 47 7.90 12.12 5.72
CA ARG A 47 8.03 13.19 4.72
C ARG A 47 8.44 14.52 5.36
N SER A 48 7.86 14.88 6.50
CA SER A 48 8.22 16.11 7.24
C SER A 48 9.68 16.12 7.72
N LEU A 49 10.28 14.95 7.91
CA LEU A 49 11.68 14.75 8.26
C LEU A 49 12.60 14.64 7.03
N GLY A 50 12.07 14.87 5.82
CA GLY A 50 12.83 14.82 4.57
C GLY A 50 13.04 13.43 4.00
N TRP A 51 12.33 12.40 4.49
CA TRP A 51 12.43 11.05 3.93
C TRP A 51 11.50 10.88 2.72
N ARG A 52 12.07 10.36 1.63
CA ARG A 52 11.29 9.77 0.52
C ARG A 52 10.62 8.47 0.99
N VAL A 53 9.39 8.21 0.56
CA VAL A 53 8.58 7.08 1.04
C VAL A 53 8.00 6.25 -0.10
N ALA A 54 8.34 4.97 -0.15
CA ALA A 54 7.73 4.00 -1.03
C ALA A 54 6.76 3.07 -0.26
N THR A 55 5.66 2.67 -0.89
CA THR A 55 4.72 1.66 -0.39
C THR A 55 4.57 0.55 -1.41
N VAL A 56 4.93 -0.66 -1.01
CA VAL A 56 4.76 -1.88 -1.81
C VAL A 56 3.61 -2.69 -1.22
N TRP A 57 2.55 -2.88 -1.98
CA TRP A 57 1.42 -3.70 -1.57
C TRP A 57 1.70 -5.19 -1.78
N GLU A 58 1.20 -6.01 -0.87
CA GLU A 58 1.26 -7.49 -0.93
C GLU A 58 0.83 -8.04 -2.30
N CYS A 59 -0.20 -7.44 -2.92
CA CYS A 59 -0.67 -7.90 -4.23
C CYS A 59 0.36 -7.75 -5.35
N ALA A 60 1.24 -6.75 -5.28
CA ALA A 60 2.33 -6.58 -6.24
C ALA A 60 3.38 -7.68 -6.08
N LEU A 61 3.77 -7.98 -4.84
CA LEU A 61 4.68 -9.08 -4.52
C LEU A 61 4.11 -10.45 -4.92
N LYS A 62 2.79 -10.64 -4.79
CA LYS A 62 2.10 -11.85 -5.29
C LYS A 62 2.06 -11.92 -6.82
N GLN A 63 2.15 -10.80 -7.51
CA GLN A 63 2.13 -10.75 -8.98
C GLN A 63 3.52 -11.01 -9.55
N SER A 64 4.55 -10.32 -9.05
CA SER A 64 5.94 -10.47 -9.48
C SER A 64 6.85 -9.83 -8.44
N VAL A 65 7.71 -10.63 -7.79
CA VAL A 65 8.69 -10.12 -6.83
C VAL A 65 9.82 -9.41 -7.57
N GLU A 66 10.23 -9.98 -8.70
CA GLU A 66 11.31 -9.49 -9.55
C GLU A 66 10.99 -8.10 -10.10
N ASP A 67 9.80 -7.90 -10.68
CA ASP A 67 9.39 -6.58 -11.18
C ASP A 67 9.23 -5.57 -10.05
N THR A 68 8.66 -5.99 -8.92
CA THR A 68 8.50 -5.13 -7.75
C THR A 68 9.86 -4.66 -7.24
N ALA A 69 10.83 -5.57 -7.13
CA ALA A 69 12.19 -5.25 -6.68
C ALA A 69 12.89 -4.30 -7.65
N ARG A 70 12.78 -4.54 -8.96
CA ARG A 70 13.34 -3.66 -10.00
C ARG A 70 12.78 -2.24 -9.91
N LEU A 71 11.46 -2.09 -9.77
CA LEU A 71 10.83 -0.77 -9.64
C LEU A 71 11.26 -0.04 -8.36
N VAL A 72 11.45 -0.77 -7.26
CA VAL A 72 11.98 -0.20 -6.02
C VAL A 72 13.45 0.23 -6.20
N GLU A 73 14.28 -0.58 -6.86
CA GLU A 73 15.68 -0.25 -7.17
C GLU A 73 15.77 1.02 -8.02
N GLU A 74 14.99 1.11 -9.10
CA GLU A 74 14.90 2.30 -9.95
C GLU A 74 14.53 3.55 -9.13
N TRP A 75 13.52 3.45 -8.25
CA TRP A 75 13.12 4.54 -7.37
C TRP A 75 14.18 4.91 -6.31
N LEU A 76 14.92 3.93 -5.78
CA LEU A 76 15.99 4.18 -4.83
C LEU A 76 17.12 5.00 -5.46
N HIS A 77 17.44 4.75 -6.73
CA HIS A 77 18.46 5.48 -7.48
C HIS A 77 17.96 6.81 -8.08
N GLY A 78 16.65 7.00 -8.18
CA GLY A 78 16.03 8.25 -8.61
C GLY A 78 15.82 9.28 -7.49
N ASP A 79 15.18 10.39 -7.84
CA ASP A 79 14.86 11.54 -6.99
C ASP A 79 13.37 11.64 -6.61
N GLU A 80 12.51 10.86 -7.24
CA GLU A 80 11.07 10.79 -6.96
C GLU A 80 10.77 10.64 -5.46
N GLU A 81 9.96 11.54 -4.90
CA GLU A 81 9.71 11.60 -3.45
C GLU A 81 8.92 10.39 -2.92
N ALA A 82 8.14 9.75 -3.80
CA ALA A 82 7.28 8.64 -3.43
C ALA A 82 7.13 7.61 -4.55
N LEU A 83 6.78 6.39 -4.14
CA LEU A 83 6.47 5.29 -5.02
C LEU A 83 5.33 4.47 -4.40
N VAL A 84 4.38 4.02 -5.20
CA VAL A 84 3.34 3.07 -4.78
C VAL A 84 3.27 1.95 -5.80
N ILE A 85 3.48 0.70 -5.37
CA ILE A 85 3.38 -0.48 -6.23
C ILE A 85 2.23 -1.36 -5.76
N GLY A 86 1.33 -1.68 -6.68
CA GLY A 86 0.11 -2.46 -6.45
C GLY A 86 -1.06 -1.74 -7.11
N GLN A 87 -1.63 -2.33 -8.15
CA GLN A 87 -2.70 -1.69 -8.92
C GLN A 87 -3.98 -1.55 -8.07
N SER A 88 -4.58 -0.36 -8.08
CA SER A 88 -6.04 -0.25 -8.10
C SER A 88 -6.48 -0.70 -9.49
N ALA A 89 -7.42 -1.65 -9.59
CA ALA A 89 -7.98 -2.00 -10.88
C ALA A 89 -8.54 -0.72 -11.54
N SER A 90 -7.89 -0.23 -12.59
CA SER A 90 -8.49 0.73 -13.50
C SER A 90 -9.72 0.04 -14.07
N ALA A 91 -10.90 0.63 -13.80
CA ALA A 91 -12.14 0.25 -14.45
C ALA A 91 -11.88 0.18 -15.96
N SER A 92 -12.01 -1.02 -16.52
CA SER A 92 -12.06 -1.18 -17.97
C SER A 92 -13.31 -0.44 -18.45
N SER A 93 -13.09 0.73 -19.04
CA SER A 93 -14.05 1.46 -19.86
C SER A 93 -14.68 0.47 -20.84
N GLY A 94 -15.99 0.29 -20.73
CA GLY A 94 -16.75 -0.55 -21.64
C GLY A 94 -16.63 -0.04 -23.09
N THR A 95 -16.58 -0.98 -24.01
CA THR A 95 -17.05 -0.82 -25.39
C THR A 95 -18.28 -1.68 -25.58
#